data_AF-A0A6L9S272-F1
#
_entry.id   AF-A0A6L9S272-F1
#
_cell.length_a   1.000
_cell.length_b   1.000
_cell.length_c   1.000
_cell.angle_alpha   90.00
_cell.angle_beta   90.00
_cell.angle_gamma   90.00
#
_symmetry.space_group_name_H-M   'P 1'
#
loop_
_entity.id
_entity.type
_entity.pdbx_description
1 polymer ?
#
loop_
_entity_poly.entity_id
_entity_poly.type
_entity_poly.pdbx_seq_one_letter_code
_entity_poly.pdbx_strand_id
1 'polypeptide(L)'
;MTENPRRRDLEQLQQRVSNRIDDLKEALDGPRTIMEDGDAWTGSRADIFGEDLGYRRTDLQGAATTLSDDIDSAVQAEPETLPEDE
;
A
#
# COMPACT_ATOMS: atom_id res chain seq x y z
N MET A 1 5.64 -2.43 33.99
CA MET A 1 4.73 -2.20 32.84
C MET A 1 5.07 -3.24 31.80
N THR A 2 4.07 -3.84 31.17
CA THR A 2 4.27 -4.92 30.16
C THR A 2 4.04 -4.36 28.77
N GLU A 3 4.83 -4.77 27.77
CA GLU A 3 4.58 -4.43 26.37
C GLU A 3 3.14 -4.75 25.98
N ASN A 4 2.49 -3.86 25.24
CA ASN A 4 1.15 -4.12 24.73
C ASN A 4 1.21 -5.07 23.51
N PRO A 5 0.79 -6.34 23.64
CA PRO A 5 0.85 -7.29 22.54
C PRO A 5 0.01 -6.85 21.34
N ARG A 6 -1.11 -6.15 21.58
CA ARG A 6 -1.98 -5.65 20.52
C ARG A 6 -1.30 -4.55 19.70
N ARG A 7 -0.58 -3.65 20.36
CA ARG A 7 0.19 -2.61 19.65
C ARG A 7 1.29 -3.24 18.79
N ARG A 8 2.01 -4.21 19.35
CA ARG A 8 3.05 -4.96 18.62
C ARG A 8 2.51 -5.70 17.40
N ASP A 9 1.31 -6.26 17.49
CA ASP A 9 0.66 -6.92 16.36
C ASP A 9 0.25 -5.92 15.26
N LEU A 10 -0.22 -4.73 15.65
CA LEU A 10 -0.55 -3.65 14.72
C LEU A 10 0.71 -3.10 14.02
N GLU A 11 1.82 -2.93 14.73
CA GLU A 11 3.10 -2.51 14.14
C GLU A 11 3.62 -3.55 13.13
N GLN A 12 3.49 -4.85 13.43
CA GLN A 12 3.83 -5.92 12.47
C GLN A 12 2.90 -5.91 11.25
N LEU A 13 1.60 -5.65 11.45
CA LEU A 13 0.64 -5.52 10.37
C LEU A 13 1.00 -4.34 9.46
N GLN A 14 1.33 -3.19 10.04
CA GLN A 14 1.78 -1.99 9.33
C GLN A 14 2.94 -2.31 8.40
N GLN A 15 3.97 -3.00 8.92
CA GLN A 15 5.15 -3.34 8.14
C GLN A 15 4.84 -4.32 7.00
N ARG A 16 3.98 -5.32 7.23
CA ARG A 16 3.54 -6.26 6.18
C ARG A 16 2.75 -5.56 5.08
N VAL A 17 1.85 -4.65 5.47
CA VAL A 17 1.02 -3.89 4.53
C VAL A 17 1.86 -2.93 3.70
N SER A 18 2.81 -2.21 4.32
CA SER A 18 3.74 -1.32 3.61
C SER A 18 4.52 -2.06 2.53
N ASN A 19 5.14 -3.20 2.87
CA ASN A 19 5.90 -3.99 1.89
C ASN A 19 5.02 -4.43 0.72
N ARG A 20 3.79 -4.87 1.00
CA ARG A 20 2.87 -5.33 -0.04
C ARG A 20 2.39 -4.19 -0.94
N ILE A 21 2.23 -2.99 -0.39
CA ILE A 21 1.90 -1.78 -1.15
C ILE A 21 3.05 -1.43 -2.11
N ASP A 22 4.29 -1.52 -1.66
CA ASP A 22 5.45 -1.21 -2.49
C ASP A 22 5.63 -2.25 -3.61
N ASP A 23 5.45 -3.54 -3.32
CA ASP A 23 5.44 -4.60 -4.35
C ASP A 23 4.36 -4.33 -5.42
N LEU A 24 3.18 -3.86 -5.01
CA LEU A 24 2.07 -3.54 -5.92
C LEU A 24 2.38 -2.32 -6.79
N LYS A 25 3.03 -1.28 -6.23
CA LYS A 25 3.46 -0.10 -7.01
C LYS A 25 4.48 -0.52 -8.07
N GLU A 26 5.48 -1.31 -7.70
CA GLU A 26 6.52 -1.77 -8.63
C GLU A 26 5.93 -2.63 -9.76
N ALA A 27 5.01 -3.55 -9.42
CA ALA A 27 4.34 -4.40 -10.39
C ALA A 27 3.47 -3.60 -11.41
N LEU A 28 2.99 -2.41 -11.04
CA LEU A 28 2.21 -1.53 -11.92
C LEU A 28 3.08 -0.55 -12.70
N ASP A 29 4.25 -0.19 -12.18
CA ASP A 29 5.18 0.72 -12.85
C ASP A 29 5.80 0.07 -14.10
N GLY A 30 6.18 -1.21 -14.03
CA GLY A 30 6.76 -1.92 -15.17
C GLY A 30 5.88 -1.91 -16.43
N PRO A 31 4.62 -2.40 -16.37
CA PRO A 31 3.69 -2.36 -17.49
C PRO A 31 3.40 -0.94 -18.01
N ARG A 32 3.36 0.06 -17.13
CA ARG A 32 3.14 1.46 -17.52
C ARG A 32 4.32 2.01 -18.31
N THR A 33 5.56 1.81 -17.84
CA THR A 33 6.77 2.25 -18.56
C THR A 33 6.83 1.63 -19.96
N ILE A 34 6.57 0.32 -20.06
CA ILE A 34 6.54 -0.38 -21.36
C ILE A 34 5.50 0.22 -22.32
N MET A 35 4.36 0.68 -21.80
CA MET A 35 3.33 1.33 -22.63
C MET A 35 3.65 2.79 -22.97
N GLU A 36 4.23 3.55 -22.05
CA GLU A 36 4.63 4.95 -22.28
C GLU A 36 5.78 5.06 -23.29
N ASP A 37 6.71 4.10 -23.29
CA ASP A 37 7.86 4.08 -24.22
C ASP A 37 7.45 3.75 -25.67
N GLY A 38 6.22 3.25 -25.89
CA GLY A 38 5.69 2.95 -27.22
C GLY A 38 6.34 1.74 -27.92
N ASP A 39 7.32 1.09 -27.28
CA ASP A 39 8.13 0.01 -27.86
C ASP A 39 7.37 -1.31 -28.01
N ALA A 40 6.35 -1.56 -27.17
CA ALA A 40 5.67 -2.86 -27.13
C ALA A 40 4.28 -2.87 -27.79
N TRP A 41 3.54 -1.75 -27.76
CA TRP A 41 2.14 -1.74 -28.21
C TRP A 41 1.66 -0.35 -28.64
N THR A 42 1.13 -0.23 -29.86
CA THR A 42 0.68 1.06 -30.43
C THR A 42 -0.76 0.97 -30.97
N GLY A 43 -1.49 2.10 -30.92
CA GLY A 43 -2.83 2.26 -31.50
C GLY A 43 -3.94 2.41 -30.46
N SER A 44 -5.16 2.74 -30.90
CA SER A 44 -6.24 3.18 -30.01
C SER A 44 -6.60 2.21 -28.88
N ARG A 45 -6.41 0.90 -29.06
CA ARG A 45 -6.61 -0.09 -27.99
C ARG A 45 -5.50 -0.04 -26.94
N ALA A 46 -4.25 0.19 -27.35
CA ALA A 46 -3.12 0.37 -26.44
C ALA A 46 -3.29 1.66 -25.64
N ASP A 47 -3.75 2.74 -26.27
CA ASP A 47 -4.02 4.02 -25.59
C ASP A 47 -5.07 3.86 -24.48
N ILE A 48 -6.22 3.23 -24.79
CA ILE A 48 -7.29 2.97 -23.81
C ILE A 48 -6.80 2.09 -22.66
N PHE A 49 -6.00 1.07 -22.97
CA PHE A 49 -5.46 0.16 -21.96
C PHE A 49 -4.45 0.87 -21.05
N GLY A 50 -3.58 1.71 -21.60
CA GLY A 50 -2.66 2.55 -20.82
C GLY A 50 -3.39 3.51 -19.90
N GLU A 51 -4.50 4.11 -20.38
CA GLU A 51 -5.35 4.99 -19.57
C GLU A 51 -6.01 4.22 -18.40
N ASP A 52 -6.62 3.05 -18.67
CA ASP A 52 -7.22 2.19 -17.64
C ASP A 52 -6.18 1.73 -16.61
N LEU A 53 -4.98 1.37 -17.05
CA LEU A 53 -3.88 1.03 -16.14
C LEU A 53 -3.48 2.23 -15.26
N GLY A 54 -3.43 3.43 -15.85
CA GLY A 54 -3.17 4.68 -15.13
C GLY A 54 -4.21 4.98 -14.04
N TYR A 55 -5.50 4.83 -14.35
CA TYR A 55 -6.57 5.00 -13.38
C TYR A 55 -6.47 3.98 -12.24
N ARG A 56 -6.33 2.69 -12.57
CA ARG A 56 -6.21 1.63 -11.57
C ARG A 56 -5.01 1.81 -10.67
N ARG A 57 -3.88 2.26 -11.23
CA ARG A 57 -2.69 2.60 -10.42
C ARG A 57 -2.99 3.70 -9.42
N THR A 58 -3.65 4.76 -9.87
CA THR A 58 -4.01 5.90 -9.01
C THR A 58 -4.97 5.45 -7.90
N ASP A 59 -6.00 4.69 -8.23
CA ASP A 59 -6.97 4.16 -7.26
C ASP A 59 -6.31 3.24 -6.24
N LEU A 60 -5.42 2.35 -6.69
CA LEU A 60 -4.67 1.45 -5.81
C LEU A 60 -3.72 2.23 -4.89
N GLN A 61 -3.04 3.27 -5.39
CA GLN A 61 -2.20 4.14 -4.56
C GLN A 61 -3.02 4.92 -3.52
N GLY A 62 -4.22 5.38 -3.89
CA GLY A 62 -5.15 6.03 -2.96
C GLY A 62 -5.60 5.07 -1.85
N ALA A 63 -6.09 3.89 -2.22
CA ALA A 63 -6.54 2.87 -1.27
C ALA A 63 -5.39 2.40 -0.35
N ALA A 64 -4.19 2.25 -0.90
CA ALA A 64 -2.99 1.91 -0.13
C ALA A 64 -2.64 2.97 0.92
N THR A 65 -2.69 4.25 0.54
CA THR A 65 -2.46 5.37 1.47
C THR A 65 -3.47 5.36 2.61
N THR A 66 -4.77 5.26 2.29
CA THR A 66 -5.84 5.19 3.30
C THR A 66 -5.65 4.02 4.25
N LEU A 67 -5.33 2.82 3.74
CA LEU A 67 -5.08 1.66 4.59
C LEU A 67 -3.88 1.87 5.52
N SER A 68 -2.81 2.50 5.03
CA SER A 68 -1.65 2.83 5.84
C SER A 68 -2.00 3.82 6.97
N ASP A 69 -2.79 4.86 6.65
CA ASP A 69 -3.23 5.87 7.61
C ASP A 69 -4.17 5.28 8.68
N ASP A 70 -5.06 4.36 8.29
CA ASP A 70 -5.96 3.65 9.21
C ASP A 70 -5.17 2.78 10.20
N ILE A 71 -4.14 2.07 9.73
CA ILE A 71 -3.28 1.24 10.58
C ILE A 71 -2.44 2.12 11.52
N ASP A 72 -1.86 3.21 11.02
CA ASP A 72 -1.08 4.14 11.84
C ASP A 72 -1.95 4.76 12.94
N SER A 73 -3.17 5.17 12.60
CA SER A 73 -4.16 5.67 13.56
C SER A 73 -4.50 4.62 14.63
N ALA A 74 -4.64 3.34 14.23
CA ALA A 74 -4.89 2.26 15.17
C ALA A 74 -3.70 1.99 16.10
N VAL A 75 -2.45 2.08 15.60
CA VAL A 75 -1.24 1.97 16.43
C VAL A 75 -1.16 3.11 17.43
N GLN A 76 -1.38 4.36 16.98
CA GLN A 76 -1.32 5.55 17.83
C GLN A 76 -2.40 5.56 18.92
N ALA A 77 -3.56 4.97 18.64
CA ALA A 77 -4.65 4.84 19.61
C ALA A 77 -4.36 3.80 20.72
N GLU A 78 -3.39 2.90 20.50
CA GLU A 78 -3.07 1.83 21.42
C GLU A 78 -1.87 2.20 22.33
N PRO A 79 -1.99 2.09 23.67
CA PRO A 79 -0.91 2.42 24.59
C PRO A 79 0.31 1.52 24.37
N GLU A 80 1.51 2.10 24.52
CA GLU A 80 2.81 1.39 24.38
C GLU A 80 2.95 0.22 25.35
N THR A 81 2.55 0.47 26.59
CA THR A 81 2.68 -0.48 27.68
C THR A 81 1.39 -0.52 28.48
N LEU A 82 1.04 -1.71 28.93
CA LEU A 82 -0.04 -1.93 29.87
C LEU A 82 0.52 -1.88 31.32
N PRO A 83 -0.31 -1.51 32.30
CA PRO A 83 0.03 -1.73 33.70
C PRO A 83 0.33 -3.22 33.93
N GLU A 84 1.25 -3.51 34.85
CA GLU A 84 1.45 -4.91 35.29
C GLU A 84 0.19 -5.34 36.05
N ASP A 85 -0.46 -6.41 35.62
CA ASP A 85 -1.49 -7.07 36.42
C ASP A 85 -0.82 -7.58 37.71
N GLU A 86 -1.28 -7.11 38.88
CA GLU A 86 -0.84 -7.55 40.22
C GLU A 86 -1.13 -9.04 40.49
#